data_AF-A0A5E9ADD3-F1
#
_entry.id   AF-A0A5E9ADD3-F1
#
_cell.length_a   1.000
_cell.length_b   1.000
_cell.length_c   1.000
_cell.angle_alpha   90.00
_cell.angle_beta   90.00
_cell.angle_gamma   90.00
#
_symmetry.space_group_name_H-M   'P 1'
#
loop_
_entity.id
_entity.type
_entity.pdbx_description
1 polymer ?
#
loop_
_entity_poly.entity_id
_entity_poly.type
_entity_poly.pdbx_seq_one_letter_code
_entity_poly.pdbx_strand_id
1 'polypeptide(L)'
;MRSEQKPKRPFEMEETWLREFAKFYGVESCTSFCLDDLGGIPLVQIVEAMVRPTSISCEKCDEPGCVCTLIADVGDGECIAVSVHFVSQEMKVTIRRADRIKKETDSDTSQAA
;
A
#
# COMPACT_ATOMS: atom_id res chain seq x y z
N MET A 1 2.71 -33.54 -9.26
CA MET A 1 2.28 -32.31 -9.97
C MET A 1 2.29 -31.18 -8.94
N ARG A 2 3.31 -30.33 -8.95
CA ARG A 2 3.38 -29.15 -8.07
C ARG A 2 2.91 -27.96 -8.90
N SER A 3 1.81 -27.33 -8.49
CA SER A 3 1.28 -26.13 -9.11
C SER A 3 2.29 -24.99 -8.92
N GLU A 4 2.91 -24.55 -10.02
CA GLU A 4 3.75 -23.37 -10.05
C GLU A 4 2.86 -22.14 -9.77
N GLN A 5 2.93 -21.59 -8.56
CA GLN A 5 2.39 -20.27 -8.30
C GLN A 5 3.30 -19.25 -9.00
N LYS A 6 2.86 -18.78 -10.18
CA LYS A 6 3.49 -17.67 -10.88
C LYS A 6 3.55 -16.44 -9.94
N PRO A 7 4.66 -15.68 -9.93
CA PRO A 7 4.68 -14.38 -9.28
C PRO A 7 3.56 -13.53 -9.90
N LYS A 8 2.62 -13.07 -9.05
CA LYS A 8 1.58 -12.10 -9.46
C LYS A 8 2.33 -10.91 -10.05
N ARG A 9 2.17 -10.69 -11.36
CA ARG A 9 2.68 -9.47 -12.01
C ARG A 9 2.06 -8.27 -11.30
N PRO A 10 2.82 -7.22 -10.97
CA PRO A 10 2.25 -6.01 -10.39
C PRO A 10 1.16 -5.51 -11.34
N PHE A 11 0.03 -5.11 -10.78
CA PHE A 11 -1.04 -4.47 -11.54
C PHE A 11 -0.58 -3.05 -11.91
N GLU A 12 0.25 -2.98 -12.96
CA GLU A 12 1.02 -1.78 -13.33
C GLU A 12 0.15 -0.55 -13.56
N MET A 13 -1.08 -0.70 -14.05
CA MET A 13 -1.93 0.45 -14.35
C MET A 13 -2.54 1.09 -13.10
N GLU A 14 -3.14 0.30 -12.20
CA GLU A 14 -3.73 0.81 -10.96
C GLU A 14 -2.64 1.37 -10.03
N GLU A 15 -1.48 0.69 -9.96
CA GLU A 15 -0.32 1.16 -9.21
C GLU A 15 0.22 2.48 -9.76
N THR A 16 0.44 2.56 -11.09
CA THR A 16 0.91 3.79 -11.75
C THR A 16 -0.08 4.92 -11.54
N TRP A 17 -1.37 4.62 -11.67
CA TRP A 17 -2.41 5.63 -11.55
C TRP A 17 -2.47 6.24 -10.15
N LEU A 18 -2.36 5.43 -9.09
CA LEU A 18 -2.33 5.94 -7.71
C LEU A 18 -1.07 6.76 -7.42
N ARG A 19 0.10 6.32 -7.92
CA ARG A 19 1.35 7.09 -7.81
C ARG A 19 1.21 8.45 -8.47
N GLU A 20 0.70 8.50 -9.69
CA GLU A 20 0.54 9.74 -10.44
C GLU A 20 -0.56 10.63 -9.86
N PHE A 21 -1.67 10.04 -9.38
CA PHE A 21 -2.74 10.75 -8.70
C PHE A 21 -2.26 11.44 -7.41
N ALA A 22 -1.53 10.71 -6.56
CA ALA A 22 -0.97 11.25 -5.32
C ALA A 22 0.05 12.37 -5.57
N LYS A 23 0.87 12.23 -6.63
CA LYS A 23 1.81 13.28 -7.06
C LYS A 23 1.10 14.52 -7.61
N PHE A 24 0.06 14.34 -8.42
CA PHE A 24 -0.59 15.44 -9.13
C PHE A 24 -1.49 16.29 -8.22
N TYR A 25 -2.32 15.66 -7.39
CA TYR A 25 -3.25 16.38 -6.51
C TYR A 25 -2.65 16.77 -5.16
N GLY A 26 -1.53 16.14 -4.77
CA GLY A 26 -0.99 16.21 -3.43
C GLY A 26 -1.86 15.41 -2.45
N VAL A 27 -1.22 14.60 -1.61
CA VAL A 27 -1.91 13.71 -0.66
C VAL A 27 -2.85 14.51 0.27
N GLU A 28 -2.49 15.73 0.63
CA GLU A 28 -3.27 16.60 1.53
C GLU A 28 -4.63 17.05 0.94
N SER A 29 -4.75 17.13 -0.39
CA SER A 29 -5.94 17.67 -1.06
C SER A 29 -7.04 16.63 -1.31
N CYS A 30 -6.68 15.35 -1.28
CA CYS A 30 -7.56 14.25 -1.68
C CYS A 30 -7.70 13.16 -0.62
N THR A 31 -7.05 13.32 0.54
CA THR A 31 -7.15 12.36 1.64
C THR A 31 -8.24 12.72 2.64
N SER A 32 -8.98 11.70 3.03
CA SER A 32 -9.82 11.71 4.22
C SER A 32 -9.39 10.59 5.15
N PHE A 33 -9.56 10.80 6.44
CA PHE A 33 -9.22 9.81 7.47
C PHE A 33 -10.49 9.11 7.92
N CYS A 34 -10.46 7.79 7.98
CA CYS A 34 -11.47 7.03 8.73
C CYS A 34 -11.24 7.24 10.24
N LEU A 35 -12.28 7.06 11.06
CA LEU A 35 -12.18 7.08 12.54
C LEU A 35 -11.42 5.86 13.12
N ASP A 36 -10.94 4.99 12.26
CA ASP A 36 -10.27 3.75 12.62
C ASP A 36 -8.88 4.01 13.21
N ASP A 37 -8.44 3.10 14.09
CA ASP A 37 -7.13 3.18 14.75
C ASP A 37 -5.99 3.12 13.73
N LEU A 38 -5.11 4.12 13.77
CA LEU A 38 -3.90 4.21 12.96
C LEU A 38 -2.72 3.45 13.58
N GLY A 39 -2.98 2.59 14.57
CA GLY A 39 -1.98 1.74 15.21
C GLY A 39 -0.91 2.54 15.97
N GLY A 40 -1.25 3.75 16.42
CA GLY A 40 -0.30 4.68 17.05
C GLY A 40 0.79 5.23 16.10
N ILE A 41 0.60 5.10 14.78
CA ILE A 41 1.57 5.56 13.78
C ILE A 41 1.37 7.07 13.52
N PRO A 42 2.44 7.89 13.57
CA PRO A 42 2.34 9.30 13.22
C PRO A 42 1.86 9.52 11.79
N LEU A 43 0.95 10.50 11.61
CA LEU A 43 0.41 10.87 10.29
C LEU A 43 1.51 11.17 9.27
N VAL A 44 2.62 11.80 9.70
CA VAL A 44 3.77 12.08 8.83
C VAL A 44 4.33 10.79 8.21
N GLN A 45 4.47 9.73 9.02
CA GLN A 45 4.98 8.43 8.52
C GLN A 45 3.99 7.75 7.58
N ILE A 46 2.68 7.91 7.81
CA ILE A 46 1.63 7.40 6.92
C ILE A 46 1.68 8.12 5.57
N VAL A 47 1.77 9.44 5.57
CA VAL A 47 1.89 10.24 4.35
C VAL A 47 3.18 9.90 3.61
N GLU A 48 4.30 9.80 4.30
CA GLU A 48 5.57 9.36 3.71
C GLU A 48 5.45 7.99 3.05
N ALA A 49 4.79 7.03 3.72
CA ALA A 49 4.54 5.70 3.18
C ALA A 49 3.66 5.73 1.92
N MET A 50 2.68 6.64 1.87
CA MET A 50 1.84 6.82 0.69
C MET A 50 2.57 7.49 -0.48
N VAL A 51 3.50 8.41 -0.20
CA VAL A 51 4.27 9.13 -1.23
C VAL A 51 5.40 8.27 -1.78
N ARG A 52 6.04 7.44 -0.95
CA ARG A 52 7.21 6.63 -1.31
C ARG A 52 7.07 5.16 -0.87
N PRO A 53 6.06 4.45 -1.37
CA PRO A 53 5.90 3.04 -1.07
C PRO A 53 7.01 2.22 -1.73
N THR A 54 7.55 1.27 -0.97
CA THR A 54 8.44 0.21 -1.46
C THR A 54 7.65 -0.88 -2.19
N SER A 55 6.39 -1.11 -1.79
CA SER A 55 5.48 -2.03 -2.46
C SER A 55 4.04 -1.52 -2.42
N ILE A 56 3.27 -1.84 -3.45
CA ILE A 56 1.84 -1.52 -3.54
C ILE A 56 1.12 -2.79 -3.98
N SER A 57 0.03 -3.12 -3.30
CA SER A 57 -0.93 -4.13 -3.74
C SER A 57 -2.32 -3.51 -3.87
N CYS A 58 -3.05 -3.89 -4.90
CA CYS A 58 -4.36 -3.33 -5.21
C CYS A 58 -5.39 -4.44 -5.38
N GLU A 59 -6.56 -4.23 -4.81
CA GLU A 59 -7.74 -5.08 -4.96
C GLU A 59 -8.89 -4.24 -5.48
N LYS A 60 -9.54 -4.72 -6.53
CA LYS A 60 -10.67 -4.02 -7.16
C LYS A 60 -11.90 -4.14 -6.26
N CYS A 61 -12.61 -3.04 -6.07
CA CYS A 61 -13.90 -3.04 -5.38
C CYS A 61 -15.02 -3.49 -6.33
N ASP A 62 -16.14 -3.94 -5.78
CA ASP A 62 -17.39 -4.10 -6.54
C ASP A 62 -17.92 -2.74 -7.06
N GLU A 63 -17.52 -1.67 -6.40
CA GLU A 63 -17.83 -0.28 -6.73
C GLU A 63 -16.67 0.39 -7.53
N PRO A 64 -16.89 1.54 -8.19
CA PRO A 64 -15.85 2.28 -8.90
C PRO A 64 -14.69 2.74 -7.98
N GLY A 65 -13.64 1.94 -7.92
CA GLY A 65 -12.52 2.19 -7.04
C GLY A 65 -11.65 0.96 -6.79
N CYS A 66 -10.75 1.10 -5.82
CA CYS A 66 -9.90 0.01 -5.36
C CYS A 66 -9.51 0.20 -3.88
N VAL A 67 -9.26 -0.91 -3.20
CA VAL A 67 -8.55 -0.91 -1.93
C VAL A 67 -7.08 -1.19 -2.23
N CYS A 68 -6.20 -0.39 -1.67
CA CYS A 68 -4.77 -0.51 -1.89
C CYS A 68 -4.04 -0.60 -0.57
N THR A 69 -3.05 -1.48 -0.50
CA THR A 69 -2.13 -1.55 0.63
C THR A 69 -0.76 -1.10 0.15
N LEU A 70 -0.29 0.00 0.72
CA LEU A 70 1.00 0.62 0.46
C LEU A 70 1.95 0.25 1.59
N ILE A 71 3.09 -0.34 1.26
CA ILE A 71 4.13 -0.70 2.23
C ILE A 71 5.31 0.22 2.01
N ALA A 72 5.86 0.77 3.09
CA ALA A 72 7.09 1.55 3.06
C ALA A 72 8.05 1.12 4.18
N ASP A 73 9.33 1.03 3.84
CA ASP A 73 10.39 0.76 4.81
C ASP A 73 10.63 1.99 5.68
N VAL A 74 10.65 1.81 7.00
CA VAL A 74 10.93 2.90 7.96
C VAL A 74 12.27 2.74 8.70
N GLY A 75 13.05 1.72 8.34
CA GLY A 75 14.35 1.41 8.95
C GLY A 75 14.26 0.22 9.91
N ASP A 76 15.42 -0.27 10.36
CA ASP A 76 15.56 -1.31 11.41
C ASP A 76 14.77 -2.62 11.18
N GLY A 77 14.51 -2.96 9.91
CA GLY A 77 13.72 -4.15 9.57
C GLY A 77 12.22 -4.00 9.84
N GLU A 78 11.75 -2.77 10.04
CA GLU A 78 10.34 -2.43 10.16
C GLU A 78 9.81 -1.79 8.87
N CYS A 79 8.57 -2.09 8.56
CA CYS A 79 7.80 -1.42 7.53
C CYS A 79 6.48 -0.91 8.11
N ILE A 80 5.91 0.09 7.46
CA ILE A 80 4.54 0.52 7.70
C ILE A 80 3.69 0.05 6.52
N ALA A 81 2.58 -0.60 6.82
CA ALA A 81 1.53 -0.94 5.86
C ALA A 81 0.36 0.03 6.03
N VAL A 82 0.01 0.76 4.98
CA VAL A 82 -1.12 1.69 4.94
C VAL A 82 -2.16 1.15 3.98
N SER A 83 -3.35 0.86 4.50
CA SER A 83 -4.50 0.50 3.67
C SER A 83 -5.32 1.74 3.35
N VAL A 84 -5.57 1.97 2.07
CA VAL A 84 -6.38 3.08 1.57
C VAL A 84 -7.51 2.56 0.69
N HIS A 85 -8.66 3.23 0.74
CA HIS A 85 -9.74 3.04 -0.20
C HIS A 85 -9.79 4.24 -1.14
N PHE A 86 -9.63 3.99 -2.43
CA PHE A 86 -9.73 4.99 -3.47
C PHE A 86 -11.06 4.87 -4.20
N VAL A 87 -11.83 5.96 -4.24
CA VAL A 87 -13.11 6.06 -4.96
C VAL A 87 -12.91 6.95 -6.19
N SER A 88 -12.98 6.34 -7.38
CA SER A 88 -12.58 7.02 -8.62
C SER A 88 -13.53 8.12 -9.06
N GLN A 89 -14.82 7.98 -8.79
CA GLN A 89 -15.83 8.98 -9.12
C GLN A 89 -15.68 10.25 -8.28
N GLU A 90 -15.24 10.11 -7.02
CA GLU A 90 -15.08 11.21 -6.09
C GLU A 90 -13.66 11.78 -6.10
N MET A 91 -12.72 11.12 -6.81
CA MET A 91 -11.29 11.43 -6.76
C MET A 91 -10.80 11.54 -5.31
N LYS A 92 -11.22 10.60 -4.47
CA LYS A 92 -11.03 10.64 -3.02
C LYS A 92 -10.30 9.40 -2.54
N VAL A 93 -9.25 9.62 -1.76
CA VAL A 93 -8.50 8.57 -1.06
C VAL A 93 -8.91 8.62 0.41
N THR A 94 -9.24 7.46 0.98
CA THR A 94 -9.56 7.33 2.40
C THR A 94 -8.54 6.41 3.04
N ILE A 95 -7.77 6.89 4.02
CA ILE A 95 -6.91 6.02 4.81
C ILE A 95 -7.80 5.22 5.76
N ARG A 96 -7.79 3.90 5.60
CA ARG A 96 -8.62 2.96 6.38
C ARG A 96 -7.87 2.42 7.58
N ARG A 97 -6.58 2.15 7.43
CA ARG A 97 -5.77 1.51 8.47
C ARG A 97 -4.29 1.76 8.25
N ALA A 98 -3.53 1.79 9.33
CA ALA A 98 -2.08 1.75 9.28
C ALA A 98 -1.57 0.77 10.35
N ASP A 99 -0.63 -0.10 9.97
CA ASP A 99 -0.01 -1.08 10.86
C ASP A 99 1.51 -1.07 10.71
N ARG A 100 2.24 -1.31 11.80
CA ARG A 100 3.65 -1.69 11.74
C ARG A 100 3.75 -3.17 11.43
N ILE A 101 4.55 -3.51 10.43
CA ILE A 101 4.84 -4.90 10.06
C ILE A 101 6.35 -5.12 10.09
N LYS A 102 6.76 -6.34 10.42
CA LYS A 102 8.17 -6.73 10.30
C LYS A 102 8.47 -7.01 8.83
N LYS A 103 9.62 -6.55 8.36
CA LYS A 103 10.13 -6.90 7.04
C LYS A 103 10.40 -8.39 7.02
N GLU A 104 9.60 -9.16 6.29
CA GLU A 104 9.93 -10.55 6.01
C GLU A 104 11.27 -10.54 5.27
N THR A 105 12.29 -11.10 5.92
CA THR A 105 13.56 -11.34 5.27
C THR A 105 13.32 -12.56 4.41
N ASP A 106 13.45 -12.44 3.08
CA ASP A 106 13.44 -13.60 2.18
C ASP A 106 14.63 -14.51 2.54
N SER A 107 14.44 -15.38 3.53
CA SER A 107 15.34 -16.47 3.85
C SER A 107 14.72 -17.75 3.29
N ASP A 108 14.78 -17.89 1.97
CA ASP A 108 14.74 -19.20 1.31
C ASP A 108 15.68 -19.20 0.10
N THR A 109 17.00 -19.27 0.38
CA THR A 109 18.00 -19.69 -0.59
C THR A 109 18.65 -20.98 -0.11
N SER A 110 18.09 -22.10 -0.60
CA SER A 110 18.77 -23.33 -1.01
C SER A 110 20.11 -23.71 -0.34
N GLN A 111 20.05 -24.63 0.62
CA GLN A 111 21.07 -25.69 0.75
C GLN A 111 20.39 -27.05 0.92
N ALA A 112 20.15 -27.70 -0.22
CA ALA A 112 20.02 -29.15 -0.31
C ALA A 112 20.62 -29.57 -1.67
N ALA A 113 21.93 -29.79 -1.65
CA ALA A 113 22.66 -30.63 -2.60
C ALA A 113 23.86 -31.23 -1.86
#